data_AF-A0A923HBB7-F1
#
_entry.id   AF-A0A923HBB7-F1
#
_cell.length_a   1.000
_cell.length_b   1.000
_cell.length_c   1.000
_cell.angle_alpha   90.00
_cell.angle_beta   90.00
_cell.angle_gamma   90.00
#
_symmetry.space_group_name_H-M   'P 1'
#
loop_
_entity.id
_entity.type
_entity.pdbx_description
1 polymer ?
#
loop_
_entity_poly.entity_id
_entity_poly.type
_entity_poly.pdbx_seq_one_letter_code
_entity_poly.pdbx_strand_id
1 'polypeptide(L)' 'MNTDYAQKGENTLEVKVTNTWHNQLIFDNSRTKAQKKTWTTNPPKKNETTLEHSGLIGPVVLKFIQ' A
#
# COMPACT_ATOMS: atom_id res chain seq x y z
N MET A 1 -28.21 -3.23 9.23
CA MET A 1 -26.75 -3.00 9.14
C MET A 1 -26.09 -4.27 9.64
N ASN A 2 -25.26 -4.94 8.84
CA ASN A 2 -24.80 -6.30 9.13
C ASN A 2 -23.54 -6.28 10.00
N THR A 3 -23.65 -6.69 11.25
CA THR A 3 -22.53 -6.85 12.20
C THR A 3 -22.21 -8.34 12.41
N ASP A 4 -22.54 -9.19 11.45
CA ASP A 4 -22.56 -10.66 11.58
C ASP A 4 -21.23 -11.28 12.01
N TYR A 5 -20.12 -10.59 11.75
CA TYR A 5 -18.77 -11.05 12.09
C TYR A 5 -18.24 -10.43 13.39
N ALA A 6 -18.90 -9.43 13.94
CA ALA A 6 -18.50 -8.81 15.20
C ALA A 6 -19.13 -9.58 16.37
N GLN A 7 -18.29 -10.07 17.28
CA GLN A 7 -18.74 -10.75 18.49
C GLN A 7 -18.66 -9.83 19.71
N LYS A 8 -19.46 -10.13 20.74
CA LYS A 8 -19.35 -9.43 22.02
C LYS A 8 -17.98 -9.73 22.64
N GLY A 9 -17.30 -8.68 23.09
CA GLY A 9 -15.98 -8.79 23.71
C GLY A 9 -14.85 -8.59 22.69
N GLU A 10 -13.78 -9.37 22.83
CA GLU A 10 -12.59 -9.22 22.01
C GLU A 10 -12.80 -9.74 20.59
N ASN A 11 -12.30 -8.98 19.61
CA ASN A 11 -12.34 -9.33 18.20
C ASN A 11 -10.92 -9.18 17.63
N THR A 12 -10.47 -10.17 16.88
CA THR A 12 -9.23 -10.09 16.11
C THR A 12 -9.56 -9.63 14.69
N LEU A 13 -8.95 -8.54 14.27
CA LEU A 13 -9.07 -8.01 12.91
C LEU A 13 -7.72 -8.10 12.20
N GLU A 14 -7.68 -8.76 11.05
CA GLU A 14 -6.50 -8.78 10.18
C GLU A 14 -6.83 -8.04 8.87
N VAL A 15 -5.98 -7.10 8.48
CA VAL A 15 -6.09 -6.37 7.23
C VAL A 15 -4.82 -6.57 6.41
N LYS A 16 -4.92 -7.33 5.32
CA LYS A 16 -3.83 -7.49 4.35
C LYS A 16 -3.87 -6.34 3.36
N VAL A 17 -2.82 -5.54 3.33
CA VAL A 17 -2.71 -4.38 2.44
C VAL A 17 -1.66 -4.67 1.38
N THR A 18 -1.97 -4.34 0.14
CA THR A 18 -1.03 -4.39 -0.99
C THR A 18 -1.00 -3.03 -1.67
N ASN A 19 0.15 -2.69 -2.26
CA ASN A 19 0.33 -1.49 -3.06
C ASN A 19 0.82 -1.86 -4.46
N THR A 20 0.90 -0.87 -5.34
CA THR A 20 1.43 -1.03 -6.69
C THR A 20 2.96 -1.07 -6.68
N TRP A 21 3.55 -1.52 -7.79
CA TRP A 21 5.00 -1.48 -7.99
C TRP A 21 5.57 -0.07 -8.19
N HIS A 22 4.74 0.96 -8.30
CA HIS A 22 5.12 2.29 -8.76
C HIS A 22 6.25 2.91 -7.91
N ASN A 23 6.09 2.92 -6.58
CA ASN A 23 7.11 3.47 -5.68
C ASN A 23 8.44 2.71 -5.72
N GLN A 24 8.42 1.38 -5.86
CA GLN A 24 9.63 0.57 -5.96
C GLN A 24 10.35 0.81 -7.29
N LEU A 25 9.60 0.95 -8.39
CA LEU A 25 10.15 1.27 -9.71
C LEU A 25 10.79 2.67 -9.75
N ILE A 26 10.17 3.66 -9.10
CA ILE A 26 10.76 5.00 -8.92
C ILE A 26 12.06 4.91 -8.15
N PHE A 27 12.08 4.17 -7.04
CA PHE A 27 13.30 4.01 -6.26
C PHE A 27 14.42 3.35 -7.07
N ASP A 28 14.10 2.32 -7.85
CA ASP A 28 15.07 1.65 -8.72
C ASP A 28 15.59 2.54 -9.84
N ASN A 29 14.90 3.59 -10.26
CA ASN A 29 15.44 4.57 -11.22
C ASN A 29 16.67 5.31 -10.69
N SER A 30 16.74 5.55 -9.38
CA SER A 30 17.90 6.20 -8.72
C SER A 30 19.09 5.26 -8.50
N ARG A 31 18.88 3.94 -8.59
CA ARG A 31 19.92 2.93 -8.30
C ARG A 31 20.80 2.64 -9.50
N THR A 32 22.05 2.29 -9.24
CA THR A 32 22.92 1.69 -10.26
C THR A 32 22.35 0.36 -10.75
N LYS A 33 22.72 -0.06 -11.97
CA LYS A 33 22.16 -1.26 -12.61
C LYS A 33 22.29 -2.52 -11.74
N ALA A 34 23.40 -2.68 -11.03
CA ALA A 34 23.65 -3.84 -10.17
C ALA A 34 22.82 -3.85 -8.86
N GLN A 35 22.25 -2.70 -8.48
CA GLN A 35 21.50 -2.54 -7.23
C GLN A 35 19.98 -2.50 -7.45
N LYS A 36 19.51 -2.47 -8.70
CA LYS A 36 18.08 -2.49 -9.02
C LYS A 36 17.45 -3.81 -8.56
N LYS A 37 16.27 -3.73 -7.94
CA LYS A 37 15.51 -4.90 -7.48
C LYS A 37 14.46 -5.36 -8.47
N THR A 38 14.08 -4.51 -9.41
CA THR A 38 13.03 -4.76 -10.39
C THR A 38 13.54 -4.62 -11.83
N TRP A 39 12.85 -5.27 -12.76
CA TRP A 39 13.04 -5.15 -14.19
C TRP A 39 11.69 -4.90 -14.86
N THR A 40 11.65 -3.96 -15.80
CA THR A 40 10.44 -3.62 -16.58
C THR A 40 10.85 -3.14 -17.97
N THR A 41 9.97 -3.36 -18.96
CA THR A 41 10.12 -2.83 -20.32
C THR A 41 9.71 -1.37 -20.42
N ASN A 42 8.87 -0.89 -19.50
CA ASN A 42 8.39 0.49 -19.45
C ASN A 42 8.63 1.09 -18.05
N PRO A 43 9.81 1.68 -17.78
CA PRO A 43 10.12 2.27 -16.48
C PRO A 43 9.43 3.64 -16.28
N PRO A 44 9.27 4.10 -15.02
CA PRO A 44 8.87 5.48 -14.72
C PRO A 44 9.85 6.48 -15.33
N LYS A 45 9.44 7.75 -15.46
CA LYS A 45 10.32 8.78 -16.05
C LYS A 45 11.58 8.94 -15.20
N LYS A 46 12.71 9.24 -15.85
CA LYS A 46 14.03 9.30 -15.17
C LYS A 46 14.09 10.32 -14.02
N ASN A 47 13.33 11.39 -14.12
CA ASN A 47 13.25 12.47 -13.13
C ASN A 47 12.01 12.38 -12.23
N GLU A 48 11.26 11.28 -12.30
CA GLU A 48 10.08 11.06 -11.47
C GLU A 48 10.51 10.71 -10.05
N THR A 49 10.06 11.51 -9.09
CA THR A 49 10.42 11.38 -7.67
C THR A 49 9.21 11.36 -6.75
N THR A 50 8.02 11.67 -7.28
CA THR A 50 6.78 11.68 -6.52
C THR A 50 6.36 10.27 -6.20
N LEU A 51 6.23 9.95 -4.91
CA LEU A 51 5.75 8.66 -4.46
C LEU A 51 4.24 8.70 -4.24
N GLU A 52 3.58 7.59 -4.56
CA GLU A 52 2.18 7.37 -4.24
C GLU A 52 2.02 7.07 -2.74
N HIS A 53 0.96 7.64 -2.16
CA HIS A 53 0.49 7.22 -0.85
C HIS A 53 0.09 5.74 -0.90
N SER A 54 0.68 4.92 -0.03
CA SER A 54 0.44 3.47 -0.06
C SER A 54 0.37 2.88 1.34
N GLY A 55 -0.48 1.87 1.52
CA GLY A 55 -0.69 1.21 2.82
C GLY A 55 -2.02 1.62 3.49
N LEU A 56 -2.23 1.14 4.71
CA LEU A 56 -3.34 1.55 5.56
C LEU A 56 -2.96 2.84 6.29
N ILE A 57 -3.17 3.98 5.64
CA ILE A 57 -2.76 5.32 6.13
C ILE A 57 -3.67 5.81 7.26
N GLY A 58 -4.94 5.39 7.23
CA GLY A 58 -5.91 5.65 8.30
C GLY A 58 -6.78 6.89 8.09
N PRO A 59 -7.62 7.23 9.09
CA PRO A 59 -7.77 6.53 10.37
C PRO A 59 -8.58 5.23 10.23
N VAL A 60 -8.31 4.24 11.10
CA VAL A 60 -9.16 3.05 11.25
C VAL A 60 -10.14 3.32 12.39
N VAL A 61 -11.44 3.40 12.06
CA VAL A 61 -12.48 3.77 13.03
C VAL A 61 -13.68 2.85 12.92
N LEU A 62 -14.26 2.51 14.07
CA LEU A 62 -15.60 1.93 14.14
C LEU A 62 -16.62 3.07 14.14
N LYS A 63 -17.62 2.97 13.26
CA LYS A 63 -18.75 3.91 13.21
C LYS A 63 -20.05 3.14 13.34
N PHE A 64 -20.90 3.62 14.23
CA PHE A 64 -22.31 3.25 14.24
C PHE A 64 -23.04 4.24 13.34
N ILE A 65 -23.62 3.75 12.26
CA ILE A 65 -24.41 4.56 11.34
C ILE A 65 -25.88 4.20 11.61
N GLN A 66 -26.72 5.21 11.82
CA GLN A 66 -28.15 5.06 12.13
C GLN A 66 -28.96 4.83 10.86
#